data_AF-A0A964L9S7-F1
#
_entry.id   AF-A0A964L9S7-F1
#
_cell.length_a   1.000
_cell.length_b   1.000
_cell.length_c   1.000
_cell.angle_alpha   90.00
_cell.angle_beta   90.00
_cell.angle_gamma   90.00
#
_symmetry.space_group_name_H-M   'P 1'
#
loop_
_entity.id
_entity.type
_entity.pdbx_description
1 polymer ?
#
loop_
_entity_poly.entity_id
_entity_poly.type
_entity_poly.pdbx_seq_one_letter_code
_entity_poly.pdbx_strand_id
1 'polypeptide(L)'
;MFPLTLELTADIERGIQARAKDRGQDLGAIAIEILERALAEPAKTTSPSDLPYEVWRERFHAMLKDLPLVDVVVDDSRESIYEGRGE
;
A
#
# COMPACT_ATOMS: atom_id res chain seq x y z
N MET A 1 2.66 33.91 7.23
CA MET A 1 1.90 32.90 6.47
C MET A 1 2.42 32.94 5.05
N PHE A 2 3.01 31.85 4.56
CA PHE A 2 3.53 31.79 3.19
C PHE A 2 2.44 31.27 2.25
N PRO A 3 2.09 31.97 1.17
CA PRO A 3 1.13 31.45 0.20
C PRO A 3 1.75 30.26 -0.55
N LEU A 4 1.02 29.14 -0.58
CA LEU A 4 1.37 27.96 -1.37
C LEU A 4 0.50 27.96 -2.64
N THR A 5 1.13 27.97 -3.81
CA THR A 5 0.42 27.81 -5.09
C THR A 5 0.53 26.36 -5.53
N LEU A 6 -0.62 25.73 -5.78
CA LEU A 6 -0.70 24.35 -6.27
C LEU A 6 -1.29 24.37 -7.67
N GLU A 7 -0.61 23.74 -8.62
CA GLU A 7 -1.18 23.49 -9.94
C GLU A 7 -1.96 22.17 -9.89
N LEU A 8 -3.28 22.27 -9.97
CA LEU A 8 -4.19 21.14 -9.93
C LEU A 8 -4.70 20.86 -11.34
N THR A 9 -4.95 19.59 -11.65
CA THR A 9 -5.71 19.25 -12.85
C THR A 9 -7.17 19.69 -12.67
N ALA A 10 -7.83 20.00 -13.79
CA ALA A 10 -9.22 20.46 -13.78
C ALA A 10 -10.22 19.45 -13.18
N ASP A 11 -9.84 18.17 -13.11
CA ASP A 11 -10.63 17.13 -12.44
C ASP A 11 -10.52 17.23 -10.92
N ILE A 12 -9.29 17.36 -10.41
CA ILE A 12 -9.03 17.50 -8.97
C ILE A 12 -9.64 18.79 -8.43
N GLU A 13 -9.50 19.90 -9.16
CA GLU A 13 -10.10 21.19 -8.76
C GLU A 13 -11.62 21.06 -8.61
N ARG A 14 -12.28 20.44 -9.59
CA ARG A 14 -13.74 20.19 -9.53
C ARG A 14 -14.11 19.29 -8.36
N GLY A 15 -13.32 18.26 -8.08
CA GLY A 15 -13.53 17.38 -6.94
C GLY A 15 -13.45 18.10 -5.59
N ILE A 16 -12.46 18.99 -5.43
CA ILE A 16 -12.29 19.80 -4.22
C ILE A 16 -13.44 20.81 -4.08
N GLN A 17 -13.80 21.51 -5.16
CA GLN A 17 -14.93 22.46 -5.16
C GLN A 17 -16.25 21.78 -4.80
N ALA A 18 -16.52 20.59 -5.35
CA ALA A 18 -17.73 19.84 -5.03
C ALA A 18 -17.79 19.45 -3.55
N ARG A 19 -16.68 18.98 -2.97
CA ARG A 19 -16.59 18.64 -1.54
C ARG A 19 -16.74 19.86 -0.64
N ALA A 20 -16.14 20.99 -1.02
CA ALA A 20 -16.28 22.25 -0.28
C ALA A 20 -17.75 22.70 -0.23
N LYS A 21 -18.44 22.62 -1.38
CA LYS A 21 -19.86 22.95 -1.49
C LYS A 21 -20.76 22.02 -0.69
N ASP A 22 -20.50 20.71 -0.74
CA ASP A 22 -21.28 19.69 -0.03
C ASP A 22 -21.17 19.85 1.50
N ARG A 23 -19.98 20.20 1.99
CA ARG A 23 -19.71 20.37 3.43
C ARG A 23 -19.93 21.80 3.94
N GLY A 24 -20.24 22.76 3.06
CA GLY A 24 -20.35 24.18 3.41
C GLY A 24 -19.04 24.76 3.94
N GLN A 25 -17.90 24.22 3.53
CA GLN A 25 -16.56 24.60 4.00
C GLN A 25 -15.81 25.41 2.94
N ASP A 26 -14.83 26.19 3.40
CA ASP A 26 -13.92 26.89 2.50
C ASP A 26 -13.02 25.91 1.73
N LEU A 27 -12.67 26.30 0.49
CA LEU A 27 -11.88 25.47 -0.41
C LEU A 27 -10.46 25.24 0.14
N GLY A 28 -9.88 26.26 0.77
CA GLY A 28 -8.59 26.16 1.44
C GLY A 28 -8.63 25.21 2.64
N ALA A 29 -9.73 25.20 3.41
CA ALA A 29 -9.90 24.27 4.53
C ALA A 29 -9.93 22.80 4.06
N ILE A 30 -10.66 22.50 2.98
CA ILE A 30 -10.67 21.16 2.38
C ILE A 30 -9.28 20.77 1.85
N ALA A 31 -8.58 21.70 1.19
CA ALA A 31 -7.25 21.44 0.66
C ALA A 31 -6.24 21.14 1.78
N ILE A 32 -6.29 21.89 2.88
CA ILE A 32 -5.44 21.66 4.06
C ILE A 32 -5.78 20.30 4.69
N GLU A 33 -7.05 19.96 4.89
CA GLU A 33 -7.46 18.65 5.44
C GLU A 33 -6.91 17.48 4.60
N ILE A 34 -6.98 17.60 3.27
CA ILE A 34 -6.45 16.59 2.34
C ILE A 34 -4.93 16.46 2.49
N LEU A 35 -4.21 17.59 2.54
CA LEU A 35 -2.76 17.60 2.70
C LEU A 35 -2.34 17.05 4.06
N GLU A 36 -3.01 17.47 5.14
CA GLU A 36 -2.76 16.98 6.50
C GLU A 36 -2.98 15.47 6.57
N ARG A 37 -4.03 14.94 5.95
CA ARG A 37 -4.27 13.49 5.90
C ARG A 37 -3.19 12.76 5.10
N ALA A 38 -2.79 13.31 3.96
CA ALA A 38 -1.74 12.72 3.13
C ALA A 38 -0.36 12.73 3.82
N LEU A 39 -0.09 13.74 4.66
CA LEU A 39 1.15 13.88 5.40
C LEU A 39 1.13 13.15 6.75
N ALA A 40 -0.03 12.99 7.37
CA ALA A 40 -0.20 12.32 8.67
C ALA A 40 -0.13 10.79 8.55
N GLU A 41 -0.40 10.22 7.38
CA GLU A 41 -0.19 8.80 7.13
C GLU A 41 1.21 8.59 6.54
N PRO A 42 2.20 8.07 7.30
CA PRO A 42 3.38 7.50 6.66
C PRO A 42 2.85 6.40 5.75
N ALA A 43 3.06 6.51 4.44
CA ALA A 43 2.54 5.63 3.39
C ALA A 43 2.28 4.22 3.94
N LYS A 44 1.06 3.96 4.42
CA LYS A 44 0.69 2.66 4.91
C LYS A 44 0.63 1.83 3.65
N THR A 45 1.56 0.90 3.51
CA THR A 45 1.52 -0.12 2.46
C THR A 45 0.17 -0.81 2.57
N THR A 46 -0.77 -0.42 1.72
CA THR A 46 -2.16 -0.89 1.72
C THR A 46 -2.24 -2.37 1.34
N SER A 47 -1.14 -2.94 0.83
CA SER A 47 -0.97 -4.36 0.62
C SER A 47 0.46 -4.77 1.01
N PRO A 48 0.68 -5.90 1.70
CA PRO A 48 2.03 -6.46 1.89
C PRO A 48 2.73 -6.77 0.55
N SER A 49 1.99 -6.77 -0.56
CA SER A 49 2.46 -6.94 -1.93
C SER A 49 2.88 -5.65 -2.65
N ASP A 50 2.66 -4.46 -2.06
CA ASP A 50 3.00 -3.16 -2.67
C ASP A 50 4.44 -2.69 -2.37
N LEU A 51 5.28 -3.57 -1.83
CA LEU A 51 6.70 -3.25 -1.67
C LEU A 51 7.36 -3.22 -3.06
N PRO A 52 8.09 -2.14 -3.41
CA PRO A 52 8.97 -2.18 -4.57
C PRO A 52 9.87 -3.40 -4.49
N TYR A 53 10.08 -4.07 -5.63
CA TYR A 53 10.78 -5.36 -5.70
C TYR A 53 12.11 -5.37 -4.93
N GLU A 54 12.87 -4.27 -5.00
CA GLU A 54 14.14 -4.14 -4.31
C GLU A 54 14.01 -4.16 -2.78
N VAL A 55 13.00 -3.48 -2.24
CA VAL A 55 12.74 -3.41 -0.80
C VAL A 55 12.21 -4.75 -0.30
N TRP A 56 11.35 -5.42 -1.08
CA TRP A 56 10.91 -6.77 -0.77
C TRP A 56 12.09 -7.77 -0.75
N ARG A 57 12.95 -7.73 -1.78
CA ARG A 57 14.12 -8.61 -1.91
C ARG A 57 15.07 -8.48 -0.73
N GLU A 58 15.39 -7.25 -0.32
CA GLU A 58 16.25 -7.02 0.86
C GLU A 58 15.65 -7.60 2.14
N ARG A 59 14.36 -7.36 2.39
CA ARG A 59 13.66 -7.88 3.58
C ARG A 59 13.59 -9.40 3.58
N PHE A 60 13.30 -10.00 2.43
CA PHE A 60 13.25 -11.46 2.29
C PHE A 60 14.62 -12.09 2.54
N HIS A 61 15.69 -11.53 1.97
CA HIS A 61 17.05 -12.01 2.22
C HIS A 61 17.49 -11.82 3.67
N ALA A 62 17.08 -10.73 4.32
CA ALA A 62 17.35 -10.53 5.74
C ALA A 62 16.63 -11.59 6.60
N MET A 63 15.35 -11.86 6.31
CA MET A 63 14.57 -12.89 6.99
C MET A 63 15.18 -14.29 6.84
N LEU A 64 15.66 -14.65 5.65
CA LEU A 64 16.30 -15.94 5.42
C LEU A 64 17.62 -16.15 6.20
N LYS A 65 18.33 -15.06 6.54
CA LYS A 65 19.58 -15.16 7.33
C LYS A 65 19.35 -15.54 8.79
N ASP A 66 18.19 -15.18 9.34
CA ASP A 66 17.84 -15.45 10.73
C ASP A 66 17.13 -16.78 10.92
N LEU A 67 16.77 -17.47 9.83
CA LEU A 67 16.09 -18.76 9.89
C LEU A 67 17.11 -19.92 9.84
N PRO A 68 17.02 -20.89 10.76
CA PRO A 68 17.85 -22.08 10.69
C PRO A 68 17.50 -22.88 9.43
N LEU A 69 18.53 -23.34 8.72
CA LEU A 69 18.36 -24.26 7.59
C LEU A 69 17.72 -25.56 8.10
N VAL A 70 16.50 -25.83 7.65
CA VAL A 70 15.81 -27.08 7.91
C VAL A 70 16.19 -28.04 6.78
N ASP A 71 17.06 -28.99 7.08
CA ASP A 71 17.48 -30.06 6.16
C ASP A 71 16.42 -31.17 6.12
N VAL A 72 15.27 -30.84 5.53
CA VAL A 72 14.18 -31.78 5.32
C VAL A 72 13.88 -31.82 3.83
N VAL A 73 13.97 -33.02 3.25
CA VAL A 73 13.52 -33.27 1.88
C VAL A 73 11.99 -33.22 1.89
N VAL A 74 11.43 -32.13 1.36
CA VAL A 74 9.99 -31.99 1.16
C VAL A 74 9.64 -32.63 -0.18
N ASP A 75 8.82 -33.67 -0.16
CA ASP A 75 8.22 -34.23 -1.37
C ASP A 75 7.12 -33.27 -1.87
N ASP A 76 7.46 -32.47 -2.88
CA ASP A 76 6.54 -31.54 -3.56
C ASP A 76 5.77 -32.22 -4.71
N SER A 77 5.74 -33.56 -4.72
CA SER A 77 4.98 -34.32 -5.70
C SER A 77 3.49 -34.14 -5.43
N ARG A 78 2.78 -33.61 -6.42
CA ARG A 78 1.31 -33.47 -6.38
C ARG A 78 0.57 -34.80 -6.28
N GLU A 79 1.24 -35.93 -6.51
CA GLU A 79 0.66 -37.28 -6.47
C GLU A 79 0.33 -37.75 -5.04
N SER A 80 1.12 -37.35 -4.04
CA SER A 80 0.96 -37.73 -2.62
C SER A 80 -0.33 -37.18 -1.99
N ILE A 81 -0.99 -36.22 -2.68
CA ILE A 81 -2.26 -35.60 -2.29
C ILE A 81 -3.48 -36.41 -2.81
N TYR A 82 -3.28 -37.23 -3.85
CA TYR A 82 -4.35 -38.03 -4.48
C TYR A 82 -4.25 -39.54 -4.16
N GLU A 83 -3.21 -39.99 -3.45
CA GLU A 83 -3.16 -41.35 -2.92
C GLU A 83 -4.40 -41.65 -2.07
N GLY A 84 -5.15 -42.68 -2.45
CA GLY A 84 -6.35 -43.15 -1.74
C GLY A 84 -7.70 -42.55 -2.18
N ARG A 85 -7.77 -41.75 -3.25
CA ARG A 85 -9.06 -41.25 -3.82
C ARG A 85 -9.62 -42.09 -4.97
N GLY A 86 -9.05 -43.27 -5.23
CA GLY A 86 -9.35 -44.08 -6.42
C GLY A 86 -9.59 -45.57 -6.18
N GLU A 87 -10.06 -45.98 -5.00
CA GLU A 87 -10.57 -47.33 -4.75
C GLU A 87 -11.94 -47.29 -4.07
#